data_AF-A0A2P6VP57-F1
#
_entry.id   AF-A0A2P6VP57-F1
#
_cell.length_a   1.000
_cell.length_b   1.000
_cell.length_c   1.000
_cell.angle_alpha   90.00
_cell.angle_beta   90.00
_cell.angle_gamma   90.00
#
_symmetry.space_group_name_H-M   'P 1'
#
loop_
_entity.id
_entity.type
_entity.pdbx_description
1 polymer ?
#
loop_
_entity_poly.entity_id
_entity_poly.type
_entity_poly.pdbx_seq_one_letter_code
_entity_poly.pdbx_strand_id
1 'polypeptide(L)'
;MCGPTGSSFCLGLSIFAMLFLSVLAMLIGSEYPYAGEWFEAKPETPGGHVEPLHEQRDVVVKNLWATVGIYAAFGVVSGMAVCVHKVRGNL
;
A
#
# COMPACT_ATOMS: atom_id res chain seq x y z
N MET A 1 -10.45 -4.53 -21.83
CA MET A 1 -10.13 -3.10 -21.64
C MET A 1 -11.10 -2.55 -20.62
N CYS A 2 -10.60 -2.03 -19.50
CA CYS A 2 -11.42 -1.29 -18.53
C CYS A 2 -11.98 -0.05 -19.26
N GLY A 3 -13.29 0.19 -19.21
CA GLY A 3 -13.87 1.39 -19.83
C GLY A 3 -13.32 2.69 -19.21
N PRO A 4 -13.68 3.86 -19.76
CA PRO A 4 -13.23 5.16 -19.25
C PRO A 4 -13.54 5.34 -17.75
N THR A 5 -14.73 4.93 -17.30
CA THR A 5 -15.13 4.95 -15.88
C THR A 5 -14.28 4.03 -15.01
N GLY A 6 -13.97 2.82 -15.50
CA GLY A 6 -13.16 1.85 -14.75
C GLY A 6 -11.70 2.28 -14.60
N SER A 7 -11.13 2.91 -15.63
CA SER A 7 -9.76 3.44 -15.61
C SER A 7 -9.62 4.63 -14.65
N SER A 8 -10.59 5.55 -14.64
CA SER A 8 -10.63 6.68 -13.69
C SER A 8 -10.79 6.22 -12.24
N PHE A 9 -11.65 5.22 -11.99
CA PHE A 9 -11.82 4.65 -10.65
C PHE A 9 -10.55 3.95 -10.16
N CYS A 10 -9.90 3.15 -11.01
CA CYS A 10 -8.65 2.46 -10.66
C CYS A 10 -7.51 3.44 -10.39
N LEU A 11 -7.44 4.55 -11.14
CA LEU A 11 -6.50 5.63 -10.89
C LEU A 11 -6.76 6.28 -9.52
N GLY A 12 -8.00 6.62 -9.21
CA GLY A 12 -8.39 7.21 -7.92
C GLY A 12 -8.06 6.30 -6.73
N LEU A 13 -8.41 5.01 -6.83
CA LEU A 13 -8.06 4.01 -5.81
C LEU A 13 -6.55 3.85 -5.65
N SER A 14 -5.79 3.84 -6.75
CA SER A 14 -4.34 3.71 -6.70
C SER A 14 -3.70 4.91 -5.99
N ILE A 15 -4.17 6.13 -6.26
CA ILE A 15 -3.70 7.35 -5.57
C ILE A 15 -4.02 7.28 -4.07
N PHE A 16 -5.26 6.95 -3.72
CA PHE A 16 -5.67 6.82 -2.32
C PHE A 16 -4.85 5.75 -1.59
N ALA A 17 -4.70 4.56 -2.18
CA ALA A 17 -3.94 3.47 -1.60
C ALA A 17 -2.46 3.85 -1.41
N MET A 18 -1.83 4.50 -2.39
CA MET A 18 -0.45 4.99 -2.24
C MET A 18 -0.32 5.96 -1.06
N LEU A 19 -1.20 6.96 -0.95
CA LEU A 19 -1.15 7.94 0.14
C LEU A 19 -1.37 7.28 1.50
N PHE A 20 -2.42 6.47 1.62
CA PHE A 20 -2.78 5.81 2.87
C PHE A 20 -1.70 4.84 3.35
N LEU A 21 -1.20 3.97 2.45
CA LEU A 21 -0.15 3.00 2.79
C LEU A 21 1.19 3.68 3.10
N SER A 22 1.51 4.78 2.42
CA SER A 22 2.72 5.56 2.74
C SER A 22 2.64 6.18 4.12
N VAL A 23 1.48 6.73 4.50
CA VAL A 23 1.25 7.27 5.85
C VAL A 23 1.36 6.16 6.90
N LEU A 24 0.75 5.00 6.66
CA LEU A 24 0.89 3.85 7.57
C LEU A 24 2.34 3.39 7.70
N ALA A 25 3.07 3.26 6.60
CA ALA A 25 4.48 2.85 6.61
C ALA A 25 5.34 3.84 7.42
N MET A 26 5.08 5.14 7.28
CA MET A 26 5.76 6.19 8.05
C MET A 26 5.42 6.11 9.54
N LEU A 27 4.15 5.96 9.90
CA LEU A 27 3.72 5.89 11.31
C LEU A 27 4.27 4.64 12.01
N ILE A 28 4.27 3.49 11.34
CA ILE A 28 4.82 2.25 11.89
C ILE A 28 6.35 2.34 11.99
N GLY A 29 7.02 2.88 10.97
CA GLY A 29 8.47 3.07 10.97
C GLY A 29 8.96 4.11 11.99
N SER A 30 8.13 5.08 12.36
CA SER A 30 8.44 6.06 13.41
C SER A 30 8.03 5.60 14.82
N GLU A 31 7.70 4.32 14.99
CA GLU A 31 7.26 3.74 16.26
C GLU A 31 6.04 4.44 16.89
N TYR A 32 5.14 4.99 16.06
CA TYR A 32 4.01 5.76 16.54
C TYR A 32 3.10 4.88 17.43
N PRO A 33 2.80 5.29 18.68
CA PRO A 33 2.22 4.41 19.69
C PRO A 33 0.82 3.88 19.32
N TYR A 34 0.08 4.62 18.48
CA TYR A 34 -1.27 4.25 18.06
C TYR A 34 -1.33 3.48 16.73
N ALA A 35 -0.21 3.31 16.03
CA ALA A 35 -0.14 2.58 14.76
C ALA A 35 0.41 1.15 14.94
N GLY A 36 0.90 0.81 16.14
CA GLY A 36 1.63 -0.42 16.43
C GLY A 36 0.96 -1.39 17.40
N GLU A 37 -0.31 -1.19 17.77
CA GLU A 37 -1.05 -2.10 18.68
C GLU A 37 -1.15 -3.54 18.14
N TRP A 38 -0.89 -3.74 16.84
CA TRP A 38 -0.88 -5.03 16.16
C TRP A 38 0.39 -5.86 16.40
N PHE A 39 1.48 -5.22 16.88
CA PHE A 39 2.75 -5.90 17.15
C PHE A 39 2.75 -6.36 18.60
N GLU A 40 2.31 -7.59 18.83
CA GLU A 40 2.50 -8.27 20.10
C GLU A 40 3.61 -9.29 19.93
N ALA A 41 4.53 -9.33 20.88
CA ALA A 41 5.52 -10.39 21.02
C ALA A 41 4.81 -11.69 21.45
N LYS A 42 3.97 -12.24 20.57
CA LYS A 42 3.30 -13.52 20.76
C LYS A 42 4.15 -14.60 20.12
N PRO A 43 4.51 -15.65 20.85
CA PRO A 43 5.18 -16.79 20.24
C PRO A 43 4.21 -17.45 19.26
N GLU A 44 4.62 -17.60 18.00
CA GLU A 44 3.78 -18.23 16.96
C GLU A 44 3.45 -19.71 17.27
N THR A 45 4.24 -20.33 18.17
CA THR A 45 4.05 -21.70 18.66
C THR A 45 4.39 -21.80 20.16
N PRO A 46 3.79 -22.75 20.92
CA PRO A 46 4.20 -22.99 22.31
C PRO A 46 5.69 -23.41 22.36
N GLY A 47 6.54 -22.55 22.92
CA GLY A 47 8.01 -22.73 22.94
C GLY A 47 8.76 -22.16 21.72
N GLY A 48 8.07 -21.46 20.82
CA GLY A 48 8.66 -20.81 19.65
C GLY A 48 9.48 -19.55 19.99
N HIS A 49 10.39 -19.19 19.09
CA HIS A 49 11.20 -17.98 19.19
C HIS A 49 10.30 -16.74 19.23
N VAL A 50 10.47 -15.88 20.22
CA VAL A 50 9.80 -14.58 20.28
C VAL A 50 10.62 -13.62 19.43
N GLU A 51 10.14 -13.32 18.24
CA GLU A 51 10.79 -12.34 17.36
C GLU A 51 10.70 -10.95 18.01
N PRO A 52 11.81 -10.20 18.13
CA PRO A 52 11.78 -8.88 18.73
C PRO A 52 10.84 -7.95 17.96
N LEU A 53 10.10 -7.11 18.69
CA LEU A 53 9.07 -6.21 18.15
C LEU A 53 9.56 -5.34 16.98
N HIS A 54 10.84 -4.99 16.98
CA HIS A 54 11.50 -4.21 15.94
C HIS A 54 11.54 -4.98 14.61
N GLU A 55 11.81 -6.29 14.63
CA GLU A 55 12.01 -7.08 13.39
C GLU A 55 10.66 -7.26 12.70
N GLN A 56 9.61 -7.50 13.47
CA GLN A 56 8.24 -7.56 12.95
C GLN A 56 7.82 -6.23 12.31
N ARG A 57 8.15 -5.10 12.94
CA ARG A 57 7.87 -3.77 12.40
C ARG A 57 8.60 -3.53 11.08
N ASP A 58 9.89 -3.83 11.02
CA ASP A 58 10.69 -3.63 9.81
C ASP A 58 10.17 -4.45 8.63
N VAL A 59 9.78 -5.71 8.87
CA VAL A 59 9.16 -6.56 7.85
C VAL A 59 7.84 -5.95 7.35
N VAL A 60 6.99 -5.47 8.25
CA VAL A 60 5.71 -4.84 7.89
C VAL A 60 5.93 -3.55 7.11
N VAL A 61 6.83 -2.67 7.55
CA VAL A 61 7.17 -1.42 6.84
C VAL A 61 7.68 -1.71 5.44
N LYS A 62 8.56 -2.71 5.29
CA LYS A 62 9.07 -3.14 3.98
C LYS A 62 7.94 -3.62 3.07
N ASN A 63 7.00 -4.42 3.60
CA ASN A 63 5.86 -4.92 2.84
C ASN A 63 4.90 -3.80 2.44
N LEU A 64 4.68 -2.81 3.32
CA LEU A 64 3.87 -1.63 3.01
C LEU A 64 4.48 -0.83 1.86
N TRP A 65 5.80 -0.57 1.90
CA TRP A 65 6.50 0.12 0.81
C TRP A 65 6.49 -0.66 -0.50
N ALA A 66 6.63 -1.99 -0.45
CA ALA A 66 6.47 -2.84 -1.63
C ALA A 66 5.06 -2.70 -2.24
N THR A 67 4.03 -2.67 -1.38
CA THR A 67 2.63 -2.51 -1.80
C THR A 67 2.36 -1.13 -2.39
N VAL A 68 2.95 -0.06 -1.82
CA VAL A 68 2.93 1.28 -2.42
C VAL A 68 3.50 1.26 -3.83
N GLY A 69 4.63 0.57 -4.04
CA GLY A 69 5.22 0.40 -5.37
C GLY A 69 4.30 -0.29 -6.37
N ILE A 70 3.55 -1.32 -5.92
CA ILE A 70 2.56 -2.00 -6.76
C ILE A 70 1.43 -1.04 -7.16
N TYR A 71 0.85 -0.30 -6.22
CA TYR A 71 -0.19 0.68 -6.52
C TYR A 71 0.32 1.84 -7.38
N ALA A 72 1.59 2.23 -7.27
CA ALA A 72 2.20 3.20 -8.16
C ALA A 72 2.25 2.69 -9.61
N ALA A 73 2.63 1.44 -9.82
CA ALA A 73 2.63 0.83 -11.16
C ALA A 73 1.21 0.77 -11.76
N PHE A 74 0.22 0.34 -10.96
CA PHE A 74 -1.20 0.35 -11.40
C PHE A 74 -1.72 1.76 -11.67
N GLY A 75 -1.31 2.74 -10.86
CA GLY A 75 -1.64 4.15 -11.05
C GLY A 75 -1.09 4.70 -12.37
N VAL A 76 0.17 4.38 -12.72
CA VAL A 76 0.78 4.79 -14.00
C VAL A 76 0.02 4.17 -15.18
N VAL A 77 -0.24 2.86 -15.16
CA VAL A 77 -0.98 2.18 -16.23
C VAL A 77 -2.38 2.75 -16.39
N SER A 78 -3.09 2.96 -15.29
CA SER A 78 -4.44 3.54 -15.30
C SER A 78 -4.44 5.00 -15.78
N GLY A 79 -3.42 5.77 -15.40
CA GLY A 79 -3.21 7.13 -15.87
C GLY A 79 -3.00 7.19 -17.38
N MET A 80 -2.15 6.31 -17.93
CA MET A 80 -1.97 6.19 -19.38
C MET A 80 -3.28 5.82 -20.07
N ALA A 81 -4.05 4.88 -19.51
CA ALA A 81 -5.33 4.48 -20.08
C ALA A 81 -6.32 5.67 -20.13
N VAL A 82 -6.42 6.45 -19.06
CA VAL A 82 -7.25 7.67 -19.02
C VAL A 82 -6.79 8.70 -20.06
N CYS A 83 -5.48 8.93 -20.19
CA CYS A 83 -4.92 9.81 -21.22
C CYS A 83 -5.28 9.33 -22.64
N VAL A 84 -5.18 8.03 -22.91
CA VAL A 84 -5.57 7.44 -24.21
C VAL A 84 -7.06 7.61 -24.48
N HIS A 85 -7.92 7.39 -23.48
CA HIS A 85 -9.37 7.61 -23.62
C HIS A 85 -9.70 9.08 -23.89
N LYS A 86 -9.01 10.01 -23.22
CA LYS A 86 -9.16 11.46 -23.42
C LYS A 86 -8.73 11.89 -24.84
N VAL A 87 -7.60 11.39 -25.34
CA VAL A 87 -7.13 11.67 -26.71
C VAL A 87 -8.08 11.07 -27.77
N ARG A 88 -8.69 9.92 -27.47
CA ARG A 88 -9.67 9.27 -28.36
C ARG A 88 -11.08 9.87 -28.32
N GLY A 89 -11.34 10.89 -27.49
CA GLY A 89 -12.65 11.53 -27.36
C GLY A 89 -13.73 10.66 -26.72
N ASN A 90 -13.34 9.61 -25.99
CA ASN A 90 -14.25 8.67 -25.33
C ASN A 90 -14.48 9.02 -23.84
N LEU A 91 -14.15 10.23 -23.43
CA LEU A 91 -14.13 10.68 -22.03
C LEU A 91 -14.69 12.10 -21.92
#